data_AF-A0A1T5AA62-F1
#
_entry.id   AF-A0A1T5AA62-F1
#
_cell.length_a   1.000
_cell.length_b   1.000
_cell.length_c   1.000
_cell.angle_alpha   90.00
_cell.angle_beta   90.00
_cell.angle_gamma   90.00
#
_symmetry.space_group_name_H-M   'P 1'
#
loop_
_entity.id
_entity.type
_entity.pdbx_description
1 polymer ?
#
loop_
_entity_poly.entity_id
_entity_poly.type
_entity_poly.pdbx_seq_one_letter_code
_entity_poly.pdbx_strand_id
1 'polypeptide(L)'
;MNLLLYSIDPQSAAFVLFGILMVCLFISAIFYFKAKHNEKMLLIEKGLTNSPLPRRSENSLQRIGIIIIAISIGIMIVTILHSLSINVPEGLEVALVGIIGGLGMVYANRLDKKS
;
A
#
# COMPACT_ATOMS: atom_id res chain seq x y z
N MET A 1 -17.66 32.45 4.54
CA MET A 1 -17.25 31.12 5.06
C MET A 1 -18.39 30.16 4.75
N ASN A 2 -18.12 29.03 4.06
CA ASN A 2 -19.07 28.10 3.41
C ASN A 2 -19.60 28.45 2.02
N LEU A 3 -18.70 28.51 1.02
CA LEU A 3 -19.08 28.36 -0.39
C LEU A 3 -18.11 27.48 -1.21
N LEU A 4 -17.06 26.92 -0.58
CA LEU A 4 -16.08 26.03 -1.23
C LEU A 4 -16.34 24.53 -0.97
N LEU A 5 -17.44 24.18 -0.30
CA LEU A 5 -17.81 22.79 -0.01
C LEU A 5 -18.88 22.22 -0.96
N TYR A 6 -19.37 23.00 -1.93
CA TYR A 6 -20.50 22.61 -2.80
C TYR A 6 -20.11 22.26 -4.24
N SER A 7 -18.82 22.18 -4.57
CA SER A 7 -18.34 21.83 -5.91
C SER A 7 -17.38 20.63 -5.92
N ILE A 8 -17.48 19.78 -4.89
CA ILE A 8 -16.89 18.45 -4.95
C ILE A 8 -17.96 17.56 -5.60
N ASP A 9 -17.78 17.21 -6.86
CA ASP A 9 -18.64 16.22 -7.51
C ASP A 9 -18.75 14.98 -6.62
N PRO A 10 -19.94 14.40 -6.42
CA PRO A 10 -20.13 13.25 -5.52
C PRO A 10 -19.21 12.07 -5.87
N GLN A 11 -18.77 12.00 -7.13
CA GLN A 11 -17.77 11.03 -7.59
C GLN A 11 -16.38 11.29 -7.01
N SER A 12 -15.87 12.53 -7.04
CA SER A 12 -14.54 12.86 -6.51
C SER A 12 -14.49 12.68 -4.99
N ALA A 13 -15.58 12.99 -4.28
CA ALA A 13 -15.71 12.69 -2.84
C ALA A 13 -15.62 11.19 -2.55
N ALA A 14 -16.31 10.35 -3.34
CA ALA A 14 -16.26 8.90 -3.20
C ALA A 14 -14.86 8.32 -3.42
N PHE A 15 -14.09 8.87 -4.37
CA PHE A 15 -12.71 8.45 -4.61
C PHE A 15 -11.75 8.82 -3.48
N VAL A 16 -11.89 10.02 -2.90
CA VAL A 16 -11.11 10.42 -1.72
C VAL A 16 -11.41 9.49 -0.54
N LEU A 17 -12.69 9.17 -0.32
CA LEU A 17 -13.13 8.26 0.74
C LEU A 17 -12.57 6.84 0.51
N PHE A 18 -12.57 6.36 -0.73
CA PHE A 18 -11.98 5.08 -1.11
C PHE A 18 -10.46 5.05 -0.87
N GLY A 19 -9.76 6.13 -1.19
CA GLY A 19 -8.33 6.29 -0.90
C GLY A 19 -8.02 6.23 0.60
N ILE A 20 -8.80 6.93 1.42
CA ILE A 20 -8.68 6.88 2.89
C ILE A 20 -8.93 5.46 3.42
N LEU A 21 -9.94 4.77 2.88
CA LEU A 21 -10.27 3.39 3.26
C LEU A 21 -9.10 2.44 2.96
N MET A 22 -8.45 2.59 1.80
CA MET A 22 -7.25 1.83 1.43
C MET A 22 -6.07 2.08 2.37
N VAL A 23 -5.84 3.34 2.78
CA VAL A 23 -4.79 3.67 3.77
C VAL A 23 -5.11 3.06 5.14
N CYS A 24 -6.37 3.08 5.57
CA CYS A 24 -6.80 2.43 6.83
C CYS A 24 -6.61 0.90 6.79
N LEU A 25 -6.99 0.25 5.68
CA LEU A 25 -6.75 -1.18 5.49
C LEU A 25 -5.26 -1.51 5.52
N PHE A 26 -4.42 -0.63 4.95
CA PHE A 26 -2.97 -0.78 4.98
C PHE A 26 -2.39 -0.72 6.40
N ILE A 27 -2.81 0.27 7.19
CA ILE A 27 -2.40 0.38 8.60
C ILE A 27 -2.84 -0.87 9.37
N SER A 28 -4.09 -1.32 9.18
CA SER A 28 -4.58 -2.56 9.79
C SER A 28 -3.74 -3.78 9.41
N ALA A 29 -3.37 -3.91 8.13
CA ALA A 29 -2.53 -5.01 7.67
C ALA A 29 -1.15 -4.97 8.34
N ILE A 30 -0.48 -3.80 8.41
CA ILE A 30 0.80 -3.65 9.10
C ILE A 30 0.69 -4.08 10.57
N PHE A 31 -0.34 -3.61 11.28
CA PHE A 31 -0.54 -3.95 12.68
C PHE A 31 -0.82 -5.45 12.87
N TYR A 32 -1.62 -6.05 12.00
CA TYR A 32 -1.90 -7.49 12.02
C TYR A 32 -0.63 -8.31 11.85
N PHE A 33 0.24 -7.94 10.91
CA PHE A 33 1.51 -8.65 10.71
C PHE A 33 2.49 -8.44 11.86
N LYS A 34 2.55 -7.24 12.44
CA LYS A 34 3.38 -6.97 13.64
C LYS A 34 2.92 -7.81 14.83
N ALA A 35 1.61 -7.94 15.03
CA ALA A 35 1.04 -8.79 16.05
C ALA A 35 1.42 -10.26 15.83
N LYS A 36 1.27 -10.76 14.59
CA LYS A 36 1.62 -12.14 14.23
C LYS A 36 3.10 -12.45 14.39
N HIS A 37 4.00 -11.50 14.14
CA HIS A 37 5.43 -11.68 14.38
C HIS A 37 5.73 -11.82 15.88
N ASN A 38 5.11 -10.98 16.72
CA ASN A 38 5.25 -11.05 18.17
C ASN A 38 4.69 -12.37 18.74
N GLU A 39 3.58 -12.88 18.19
CA GLU A 39 3.02 -14.18 18.59
C GLU A 39 4.02 -15.32 18.34
N LYS A 40 4.72 -15.31 17.20
CA LYS A 40 5.74 -16.32 16.90
C LYS A 40 6.95 -16.23 17.82
N MET A 41 7.38 -15.01 18.17
CA MET A 41 8.50 -14.81 19.09
C MET A 41 8.17 -15.31 20.50
N LEU A 42 6.95 -15.03 20.99
CA LEU A 42 6.44 -15.55 22.26
C LEU A 42 6.35 -17.09 22.30
N LEU A 43 6.01 -17.73 21.19
CA LEU A 43 5.98 -19.20 21.10
C LEU A 43 7.38 -19.82 21.14
N ILE A 44 8.39 -19.13 20.61
CA ILE A 44 9.81 -19.53 20.69
C ILE A 44 10.31 -19.34 22.13
N GLU A 45 10.04 -18.20 22.76
CA GLU A 45 10.44 -17.92 24.15
C GLU A 45 9.81 -18.91 25.15
N LYS A 46 8.59 -19.39 24.88
CA LYS A 46 7.91 -20.41 25.70
C LYS A 46 8.36 -21.84 25.43
N GLY A 47 9.34 -22.06 24.54
CA GLY A 47 9.92 -23.39 24.27
C GLY A 47 8.95 -24.38 23.63
N LEU A 48 7.86 -23.91 23.02
CA LEU A 48 6.75 -24.75 22.53
C LEU A 48 6.95 -25.33 21.12
N THR A 49 8.18 -25.49 20.62
CA THR A 49 8.40 -25.98 19.24
C THR A 49 8.80 -27.46 19.17
N ASN A 50 7.87 -28.29 18.71
CA ASN A 50 8.08 -29.64 18.16
C ASN A 50 7.56 -29.74 16.70
N SER A 51 7.46 -28.61 15.98
CA SER A 51 7.05 -28.63 14.58
C SER A 51 8.05 -27.86 13.72
N PRO A 52 8.60 -28.46 12.65
CA PRO A 52 9.39 -27.72 11.69
C PRO A 52 8.48 -26.71 11.00
N LEU A 53 8.50 -25.47 11.50
CA LEU A 53 7.84 -24.34 10.84
C LEU A 53 8.25 -24.37 9.36
N PRO A 54 7.31 -24.50 8.41
CA PRO A 54 7.67 -24.52 7.01
C PRO A 54 8.36 -23.20 6.70
N ARG A 55 9.63 -23.30 6.30
CA ARG A 55 10.51 -22.21 5.86
C ARG A 55 10.04 -21.65 4.51
N ARG A 56 8.74 -21.45 4.35
CA ARG A 56 8.11 -20.98 3.13
C ARG A 56 8.08 -19.47 3.19
N SER A 57 9.16 -18.84 2.71
CA SER A 57 9.27 -17.45 2.24
C SER A 57 8.09 -16.56 2.65
N GLU A 58 7.97 -16.25 3.94
CA GLU A 58 6.86 -15.42 4.45
C GLU A 58 6.94 -13.98 3.92
N ASN A 59 8.12 -13.58 3.43
CA ASN A 59 8.39 -12.27 2.87
C ASN A 59 7.82 -12.08 1.45
N SER A 60 7.45 -13.17 0.75
CA SER A 60 6.93 -13.10 -0.62
C SER A 60 5.57 -12.40 -0.71
N LEU A 61 4.65 -12.70 0.21
CA LEU A 61 3.32 -12.08 0.26
C LEU A 61 3.43 -10.59 0.64
N GLN A 62 4.34 -10.27 1.55
CA GLN A 62 4.62 -8.88 1.95
C GLN A 62 5.19 -8.06 0.78
N ARG A 63 6.11 -8.65 0.01
CA ARG A 63 6.68 -8.02 -1.18
C ARG A 63 5.61 -7.70 -2.22
N ILE A 64 4.72 -8.65 -2.48
CA ILE A 64 3.59 -8.49 -3.41
C ILE A 64 2.64 -7.39 -2.89
N GLY A 65 2.33 -7.39 -1.59
CA GLY A 65 1.50 -6.36 -0.98
C GLY A 65 2.05 -4.94 -1.19
N ILE A 66 3.34 -4.71 -0.90
CA ILE A 66 3.99 -3.39 -1.05
C ILE A 66 3.93 -2.92 -2.51
N ILE A 67 4.13 -3.82 -3.47
CA ILE A 67 4.10 -3.50 -4.91
C ILE A 67 2.67 -3.10 -5.33
N ILE A 68 1.66 -3.87 -4.94
CA ILE A 68 0.25 -3.58 -5.25
C ILE A 68 -0.13 -2.21 -4.71
N ILE A 69 0.32 -1.88 -3.49
CA ILE A 69 0.02 -0.58 -2.86
C ILE A 69 0.67 0.57 -3.61
N ALA A 70 1.94 0.44 -4.00
CA ALA A 70 2.63 1.47 -4.74
C ALA A 70 1.94 1.76 -6.09
N ILE A 71 1.49 0.71 -6.78
CA ILE A 71 0.73 0.86 -8.03
C ILE A 71 -0.61 1.57 -7.77
N SER A 72 -1.34 1.18 -6.72
CA SER A 72 -2.61 1.83 -6.34
C SER A 72 -2.44 3.31 -6.03
N ILE A 73 -1.36 3.70 -5.35
CA ILE A 73 -1.03 5.11 -5.08
C ILE A 73 -0.73 5.86 -6.38
N GLY A 74 0.02 5.24 -7.30
CA GLY A 74 0.31 5.82 -8.61
C GLY A 74 -0.97 6.11 -9.40
N ILE A 75 -1.88 5.14 -9.45
CA ILE A 75 -3.18 5.30 -10.13
C ILE A 75 -4.00 6.41 -9.45
N MET A 76 -4.04 6.44 -8.12
CA MET A 76 -4.76 7.47 -7.37
C MET A 76 -4.27 8.89 -7.72
N ILE A 77 -2.95 9.09 -7.84
CA ILE A 77 -2.38 10.39 -8.21
C ILE A 77 -2.77 10.79 -9.63
N VAL A 78 -2.72 9.87 -10.59
CA VAL A 78 -3.15 10.13 -11.98
C VAL A 78 -4.62 10.54 -12.03
N THR A 79 -5.50 9.82 -11.33
CA THR A 79 -6.93 10.13 -11.28
C THR A 79 -7.21 11.51 -10.66
N ILE A 80 -6.45 11.91 -9.64
CA ILE A 80 -6.55 13.25 -9.04
C ILE A 80 -6.11 14.33 -10.05
N LEU A 81 -5.01 14.10 -10.77
CA LEU A 81 -4.52 15.01 -11.80
C LEU A 81 -5.55 15.21 -12.91
N HIS A 82 -6.19 14.13 -13.35
CA HIS A 82 -7.26 14.15 -14.33
C HIS A 82 -8.49 14.92 -13.80
N SER A 83 -8.87 14.70 -12.53
CA SER A 83 -9.98 15.40 -11.89
C SER A 83 -9.75 16.92 -11.75
N LEU A 84 -8.49 17.35 -11.66
CA LEU A 84 -8.11 18.77 -11.61
C LEU A 84 -8.04 19.42 -13.00
N SER A 85 -8.41 18.71 -14.07
CA SER A 85 -8.28 19.16 -15.46
C SER A 85 -6.86 19.64 -15.82
N ILE A 86 -5.85 19.10 -15.13
CA ILE A 86 -4.45 19.38 -15.46
C ILE A 86 -4.14 18.58 -16.73
N ASN A 87 -4.03 19.28 -17.85
CA ASN A 87 -3.71 18.65 -19.12
C ASN A 87 -2.26 18.18 -19.10
N VAL A 88 -2.05 16.90 -18.82
CA VAL A 88 -0.75 16.26 -18.85
C VAL A 88 -0.49 15.65 -20.25
N PRO A 89 0.75 15.67 -20.73
CA PRO A 89 1.10 15.04 -22.00
C PRO A 89 0.73 13.56 -22.01
N GLU A 90 0.24 13.08 -23.15
CA GLU A 90 -0.05 11.65 -23.35
C GLU A 90 1.18 10.81 -22.99
N GLY A 91 1.00 9.85 -22.08
CA GLY A 91 2.07 8.97 -21.58
C GLY A 91 2.72 9.39 -20.27
N LEU A 92 2.55 10.64 -19.82
CA LEU A 92 3.08 11.10 -18.52
C LEU A 92 2.34 10.42 -17.35
N GLU A 93 1.06 10.12 -17.52
CA GLU A 93 0.25 9.35 -16.57
C GLU A 93 0.80 7.95 -16.34
N VAL A 94 1.08 7.22 -17.43
CA VAL A 94 1.64 5.86 -17.38
C VAL A 94 3.06 5.89 -16.79
N ALA A 95 3.85 6.90 -17.13
CA ALA A 95 5.18 7.09 -16.55
C ALA A 95 5.13 7.31 -15.03
N LEU A 96 4.18 8.11 -14.54
CA LEU A 96 3.96 8.34 -13.11
C LEU A 96 3.62 7.06 -12.35
N VAL A 97 2.66 6.27 -12.85
CA VAL A 97 2.32 4.97 -12.25
C VAL A 97 3.53 4.02 -12.28
N GLY A 98 4.25 3.99 -13.40
CA GLY A 98 5.45 3.17 -13.57
C GLY A 98 6.57 3.53 -12.60
N ILE A 99 6.84 4.83 -12.40
CA ILE A 99 7.88 5.30 -11.47
C ILE A 99 7.50 4.96 -10.03
N ILE A 100 6.24 5.19 -9.63
CA ILE A 100 5.78 4.94 -8.27
C ILE A 100 5.75 3.43 -7.99
N GLY A 101 5.23 2.63 -8.93
CA GLY A 101 5.25 1.17 -8.84
C GLY A 101 6.69 0.61 -8.80
N GLY A 102 7.60 1.16 -9.61
CA GLY A 102 9.01 0.81 -9.63
C GLY A 102 9.72 1.13 -8.31
N LEU A 103 9.48 2.30 -7.73
CA LEU A 103 9.98 2.67 -6.40
C LEU A 103 9.45 1.72 -5.32
N GLY A 104 8.16 1.37 -5.38
CA GLY A 104 7.55 0.38 -4.51
C GLY A 104 8.24 -0.98 -4.59
N MET A 105 8.58 -1.43 -5.81
CA MET A 105 9.30 -2.69 -6.03
C MET A 105 10.73 -2.66 -5.44
N VAL A 106 11.46 -1.56 -5.62
CA VAL A 106 12.80 -1.38 -5.03
C VAL A 106 12.72 -1.38 -3.51
N TYR A 107 11.74 -0.69 -2.93
CA TYR A 107 11.53 -0.63 -1.48
C TYR A 107 11.16 -2.00 -0.91
N ALA A 108 10.24 -2.71 -1.56
CA ALA A 108 9.83 -4.06 -1.19
C ALA A 108 11.02 -5.04 -1.21
N ASN A 109 11.93 -4.89 -2.17
CA ASN A 109 13.12 -5.74 -2.28
C ASN A 109 14.22 -5.39 -1.25
N ARG A 110 14.25 -4.15 -0.72
CA ARG A 110 15.20 -3.74 0.32
C ARG A 110 14.75 -4.12 1.72
N LEU A 111 13.44 -4.19 1.97
CA LEU A 111 12.89 -4.62 3.26
C LEU A 111 13.30 -6.06 3.60
N ASP A 112 13.37 -6.93 2.59
CA ASP A 112 13.75 -8.34 2.71
C ASP A 112 15.22 -8.53 3.10
N LYS A 113 16.11 -7.62 2.69
CA LYS A 113 17.55 -7.69 3.01
C LYS A 113 17.90 -7.23 4.43
N LYS A 114 16.97 -6.57 5.12
CA LYS A 114 17.21 -5.99 6.45
C LYS A 114 16.56 -6.80 7.58
N SER A 115 15.77 -7.83 7.24
CA SER A 115 15.04 -8.66 8.20
C SER A 115 15.66 -10.04 8.39
#